data_AF-A0AA88KPL2-F1
#
_entry.id   AF-A0AA88KPL2-F1
#
_cell.length_a   1.000
_cell.length_b   1.000
_cell.length_c   1.000
_cell.angle_alpha   90.00
_cell.angle_beta   90.00
_cell.angle_gamma   90.00
#
_symmetry.space_group_name_H-M   'P 1'
#
loop_
_entity.id
_entity.type
_entity.pdbx_description
1 polymer ?
#
loop_
_entity_poly.entity_id
_entity_poly.type
_entity_poly.pdbx_seq_one_letter_code
_entity_poly.pdbx_strand_id
1 'polypeptide(L)'
;MITSTTKSSIIAACFLLAVILLSTTTQAQVYQGHCLLTGTTGNAVGLRGSVSLVYSTTTGNTTISWALNQTTVPAILQGKKLGFHIHEFGYLANSVSTGSHYNPYGASHALPGEVGAPSIHVGDLGNIDLSLGYSGVITTSLLRLDGNTSVIGRAIRLHMAQDLGSIAQPTGNASNPAAHCVIGIANVTSNLAMNDAYTATNRAVATMFRTDAAGNYNVTGRVIFDDSVGNGNVRVTGKVCGLAPNTIHGFHVHQFGELNLKDGAALMGHWNPSTSPHAYPGTVNRHAGDMGNITANSLGVATIDITLDLLALKGVNSIIGRGVVIHQNPDDGITQPTGNAGSRYAIGVIGIPPSSVSLENPNDACSGESFPSPIVVPSPKPSPKPSTPKASPSPKKSVNAATCVNGLTSTLVFVVALFALILF
;
A
#
# COMPACT_ATOMS: atom_id res chain seq x y z
N MET A 1 -16.75 16.95 -57.41
CA MET A 1 -17.89 16.64 -56.52
C MET A 1 -17.61 15.32 -55.84
N ILE A 2 -17.16 15.35 -54.59
CA ILE A 2 -17.02 14.15 -53.76
C ILE A 2 -18.44 13.79 -53.31
N THR A 3 -18.90 12.56 -53.58
CA THR A 3 -20.26 12.11 -53.28
C THR A 3 -20.50 12.10 -51.76
N SER A 4 -21.76 12.23 -51.31
CA SER A 4 -22.08 12.34 -49.87
C SER A 4 -21.60 11.13 -49.06
N THR A 5 -21.50 9.96 -49.69
CA THR A 5 -20.98 8.72 -49.10
C THR A 5 -19.48 8.77 -48.82
N THR A 6 -18.68 9.43 -49.65
CA THR A 6 -17.24 9.58 -49.42
C THR A 6 -16.93 10.61 -48.32
N LYS A 7 -17.76 11.65 -48.16
CA LYS A 7 -17.65 12.61 -47.05
C LYS A 7 -17.91 11.97 -45.68
N SER A 8 -18.94 11.13 -45.55
CA SER A 8 -19.22 10.43 -44.28
C SER A 8 -18.13 9.45 -43.86
N SER A 9 -17.53 8.72 -44.81
CA SER A 9 -16.44 7.77 -44.51
C SER A 9 -15.16 8.47 -44.04
N ILE A 10 -14.84 9.65 -44.58
CA ILE A 10 -13.69 10.45 -44.16
C ILE A 10 -13.93 11.06 -42.76
N ILE A 11 -15.14 11.55 -42.49
CA ILE A 11 -15.51 12.07 -41.16
C ILE A 11 -15.44 10.97 -40.10
N ALA A 12 -15.94 9.77 -40.40
CA ALA A 12 -15.86 8.61 -39.49
C ALA A 12 -14.41 8.17 -39.24
N ALA A 13 -13.57 8.13 -40.27
CA ALA A 13 -12.15 7.80 -40.13
C ALA A 13 -11.37 8.85 -39.34
N CYS A 14 -11.66 10.15 -39.55
CA CYS A 14 -11.05 11.24 -38.78
C CYS A 14 -11.53 11.27 -37.32
N PHE A 15 -12.80 10.94 -37.04
CA PHE A 15 -13.29 10.77 -35.66
C PHE A 15 -12.62 9.59 -34.98
N LEU A 16 -12.48 8.45 -35.67
CA LEU A 16 -11.78 7.28 -35.14
C LEU A 16 -10.31 7.60 -34.86
N LEU A 17 -9.64 8.31 -35.78
CA LEU A 17 -8.25 8.73 -35.60
C LEU A 17 -8.10 9.77 -34.48
N ALA A 18 -9.05 10.70 -34.32
CA ALA A 18 -9.08 11.67 -33.22
C ALA A 18 -9.34 10.98 -31.88
N VAL A 19 -10.22 9.98 -31.81
CA VAL A 19 -10.46 9.15 -30.61
C VAL A 19 -9.23 8.29 -30.27
N ILE A 20 -8.49 7.81 -31.28
CA ILE A 20 -7.21 7.09 -31.10
C ILE A 20 -6.07 8.05 -30.67
N LEU A 21 -6.04 9.27 -31.19
CA LEU A 21 -5.06 10.30 -30.82
C LEU A 21 -5.36 10.94 -29.45
N LEU A 22 -6.63 11.01 -29.04
CA LEU A 22 -7.06 11.46 -27.71
C LEU A 22 -6.93 10.36 -26.64
N SER A 23 -6.75 9.09 -27.03
CA SER A 23 -6.63 7.95 -26.10
C SER A 23 -5.20 7.50 -25.78
N THR A 24 -4.18 8.18 -26.31
CA THR A 24 -2.77 7.76 -26.16
C THR A 24 -1.92 8.65 -25.24
N THR A 25 -2.50 9.66 -24.60
CA THR A 25 -1.84 10.28 -23.44
C THR A 25 -1.97 9.34 -22.25
N THR A 26 -1.09 8.35 -22.17
CA THR A 26 -0.84 7.61 -20.93
C THR A 26 -0.45 8.63 -19.86
N GLN A 27 -1.40 9.02 -19.03
CA GLN A 27 -1.14 9.96 -17.94
C GLN A 27 -0.10 9.32 -17.03
N ALA A 28 0.95 10.08 -16.73
CA ALA A 28 1.97 9.73 -15.74
C ALA A 28 1.29 9.22 -14.46
N GLN A 29 1.57 7.98 -14.08
CA GLN A 29 1.04 7.40 -12.84
C GLN A 29 2.08 7.53 -11.73
N VAL A 30 1.61 7.93 -10.56
CA VAL A 30 2.40 8.01 -9.35
C VAL A 30 1.80 7.07 -8.33
N TYR A 31 2.64 6.18 -7.83
CA TYR A 31 2.30 5.14 -6.89
C TYR A 31 2.95 5.42 -5.55
N GLN A 32 2.20 5.31 -4.45
CA GLN A 32 2.68 5.49 -3.09
C GLN A 32 2.52 4.24 -2.22
N GLY A 33 3.59 3.90 -1.50
CA GLY A 33 3.59 2.87 -0.48
C GLY A 33 3.95 3.47 0.87
N HIS A 34 3.46 2.89 1.96
CA HIS A 34 3.82 3.31 3.30
C HIS A 34 4.02 2.09 4.21
N CYS A 35 4.92 2.22 5.16
CA CYS A 35 5.32 1.15 6.06
C CYS A 35 5.66 1.75 7.44
N LEU A 36 5.01 1.29 8.52
CA LEU A 36 5.27 1.75 9.88
C LEU A 36 6.26 0.80 10.59
N LEU A 37 7.54 1.18 10.63
CA LEU A 37 8.60 0.38 11.23
C LEU A 37 8.36 0.20 12.73
N THR A 38 8.40 -1.06 13.14
CA THR A 38 8.28 -1.44 14.55
C THR A 38 9.43 -2.36 14.93
N GLY A 39 10.16 -2.00 15.98
CA GLY A 39 11.18 -2.84 16.58
C GLY A 39 10.59 -3.84 17.55
N THR A 40 10.90 -5.12 17.31
CA THR A 40 10.18 -6.26 17.87
C THR A 40 11.09 -7.30 18.50
N THR A 41 12.42 -7.19 18.34
CA THR A 41 13.36 -8.17 18.89
C THR A 41 14.40 -7.55 19.83
N GLY A 42 14.63 -8.23 20.95
CA GLY A 42 15.70 -7.94 21.92
C GLY A 42 15.81 -6.45 22.28
N ASN A 43 17.02 -5.89 22.12
CA ASN A 43 17.32 -4.50 22.47
C ASN A 43 16.72 -3.47 21.51
N ALA A 44 16.02 -3.90 20.44
CA ALA A 44 15.34 -3.01 19.49
C ALA A 44 13.84 -2.83 19.80
N VAL A 45 13.32 -3.54 20.80
CA VAL A 45 11.93 -3.38 21.25
C VAL A 45 11.67 -1.91 21.55
N GLY A 46 10.60 -1.37 20.94
CA GLY A 46 10.22 0.03 21.11
C GLY A 46 10.69 0.96 19.99
N LEU A 47 11.68 0.57 19.17
CA LEU A 47 12.07 1.35 17.99
C LEU A 47 10.84 1.61 17.10
N ARG A 48 10.70 2.85 16.63
CA ARG A 48 9.63 3.26 15.72
C ARG A 48 10.17 4.09 14.58
N GLY A 49 9.50 3.98 13.44
CA GLY A 49 9.77 4.82 12.30
C GLY A 49 8.71 4.66 11.22
N SER A 50 8.92 5.33 10.11
CA SER A 50 8.09 5.24 8.92
C SER A 50 8.96 5.20 7.69
N VAL A 51 8.51 4.47 6.68
CA VAL A 51 9.07 4.52 5.33
C VAL A 51 7.95 4.83 4.35
N SER A 52 8.16 5.85 3.52
CA SER A 52 7.28 6.21 2.41
C SER A 52 8.00 5.94 1.10
N LEU A 53 7.31 5.29 0.16
CA LEU A 53 7.80 4.99 -1.18
C LEU A 53 6.95 5.76 -2.17
N VAL A 54 7.58 6.45 -3.12
CA VAL A 54 6.90 7.15 -4.22
C VAL A 54 7.53 6.72 -5.54
N TYR A 55 6.79 5.98 -6.33
CA TYR A 55 7.21 5.47 -7.63
C TYR A 55 6.50 6.23 -8.75
N SER A 56 7.27 6.74 -9.73
CA SER A 56 6.75 7.47 -10.89
C SER A 56 7.01 6.69 -12.17
N THR A 57 5.94 6.36 -12.91
CA THR A 57 6.07 5.66 -14.19
C THR A 57 6.75 6.51 -15.27
N THR A 58 6.71 7.83 -15.14
CA THR A 58 7.40 8.76 -16.05
C THR A 58 8.91 8.70 -15.93
N THR A 59 9.41 8.61 -14.70
CA THR A 59 10.86 8.60 -14.45
C THR A 59 11.42 7.18 -14.34
N GLY A 60 10.56 6.18 -14.09
CA GLY A 60 10.99 4.82 -13.76
C GLY A 60 11.66 4.72 -12.39
N ASN A 61 11.63 5.78 -11.58
CA ASN A 61 12.32 5.84 -10.29
C ASN A 61 11.35 5.76 -9.12
N THR A 62 11.82 5.09 -8.07
CA THR A 62 11.22 5.09 -6.74
C THR A 62 12.05 5.93 -5.79
N THR A 63 11.40 6.89 -5.13
CA THR A 63 11.96 7.66 -4.02
C THR A 63 11.49 7.02 -2.71
N ILE A 64 12.43 6.72 -1.83
CA ILE A 64 12.20 6.08 -0.53
C ILE A 64 12.63 7.05 0.54
N SER A 65 11.66 7.59 1.28
CA SER A 65 11.91 8.48 2.42
C SER A 65 11.73 7.69 3.71
N TRP A 66 12.73 7.69 4.58
CA TRP A 66 12.68 7.01 5.86
C TRP A 66 12.87 7.99 7.01
N ALA A 67 12.25 7.70 8.15
CA ALA A 67 12.44 8.42 9.39
C ALA A 67 12.28 7.47 10.59
N LEU A 68 13.12 7.63 11.60
CA LEU A 68 13.03 6.97 12.89
C LEU A 68 12.66 8.00 13.96
N ASN A 69 11.81 7.61 14.91
CA ASN A 69 11.55 8.43 16.06
C ASN A 69 12.75 8.36 17.01
N GLN A 70 13.54 9.43 17.03
CA GLN A 70 14.78 9.51 17.82
C GLN A 70 14.58 9.13 19.30
N THR A 71 13.43 9.46 19.91
CA THR A 71 13.18 9.18 21.32
C THR A 71 12.98 7.69 21.61
N THR A 72 12.67 6.90 20.58
CA THR A 72 12.50 5.46 20.70
C THR A 72 13.68 4.67 20.14
N VAL A 73 14.71 5.33 19.59
CA VAL A 73 15.93 4.65 19.14
C VAL A 73 16.75 4.21 20.35
N PRO A 74 16.93 2.89 20.56
CA PRO A 74 17.70 2.38 21.68
C PRO A 74 19.16 2.81 21.61
N ALA A 75 19.78 3.05 22.77
CA ALA A 75 21.17 3.51 22.87
C ALA A 75 22.17 2.64 22.10
N ILE A 76 21.93 1.32 22.04
CA ILE A 76 22.80 0.38 21.31
C ILE A 76 22.84 0.63 19.79
N LEU A 77 21.81 1.26 19.22
CA LEU A 77 21.71 1.58 17.79
C LEU A 77 22.17 2.99 17.46
N GLN A 78 22.26 3.89 18.44
CA GLN A 78 22.64 5.29 18.20
C GLN A 78 24.06 5.36 17.61
N GLY A 79 24.23 6.14 16.53
CA GLY A 79 25.50 6.27 15.82
C GLY A 79 25.94 5.03 15.04
N LYS A 80 25.08 4.01 14.89
CA LYS A 80 25.37 2.81 14.08
C LYS A 80 24.83 2.92 12.66
N LYS A 81 25.42 2.14 11.76
CA LYS A 81 24.85 1.83 10.46
C LYS A 81 23.98 0.59 10.57
N LEU A 82 22.77 0.65 10.02
CA LEU A 82 21.81 -0.46 9.99
C LEU A 82 21.57 -0.86 8.54
N GLY A 83 21.70 -2.16 8.24
CA GLY A 83 21.31 -2.70 6.93
C GLY A 83 19.83 -2.45 6.68
N PHE A 84 19.48 -2.00 5.48
CA PHE A 84 18.13 -1.59 5.10
C PHE A 84 17.75 -2.35 3.83
N HIS A 85 16.77 -3.25 3.94
CA HIS A 85 16.39 -4.12 2.84
C HIS A 85 14.88 -4.28 2.71
N ILE A 86 14.43 -4.61 1.51
CA ILE A 86 13.11 -5.18 1.27
C ILE A 86 13.26 -6.69 1.13
N HIS A 87 12.47 -7.42 1.91
CA HIS A 87 12.43 -8.86 1.96
C HIS A 87 11.32 -9.44 1.10
N GLU A 88 11.40 -10.72 0.77
CA GLU A 88 10.45 -11.38 -0.11
C GLU A 88 9.02 -11.40 0.48
N PHE A 89 8.86 -11.62 1.77
CA PHE A 89 7.56 -11.88 2.38
C PHE A 89 7.14 -10.78 3.36
N GLY A 90 5.90 -10.32 3.24
CA GLY A 90 5.20 -9.44 4.19
C GLY A 90 4.59 -10.20 5.36
N TYR A 91 5.31 -11.16 5.93
CA TYR A 91 4.84 -11.96 7.05
C TYR A 91 5.70 -11.72 8.29
N LEU A 92 5.11 -11.12 9.32
CA LEU A 92 5.83 -10.61 10.50
C LEU A 92 5.74 -11.53 11.72
N ALA A 93 5.52 -12.83 11.54
CA ALA A 93 5.32 -13.75 12.68
C ALA A 93 6.57 -13.94 13.55
N ASN A 94 7.75 -13.92 12.95
CA ASN A 94 9.02 -14.07 13.67
C ASN A 94 10.18 -13.49 12.83
N SER A 95 11.40 -13.57 13.37
CA SER A 95 12.61 -12.98 12.78
C SER A 95 13.04 -13.58 11.44
N VAL A 96 12.49 -14.73 11.03
CA VAL A 96 12.79 -15.40 9.75
C VAL A 96 11.63 -15.39 8.76
N SER A 97 10.43 -15.00 9.21
CA SER A 97 9.19 -15.08 8.43
C SER A 97 9.16 -14.18 7.18
N THR A 98 10.00 -13.15 7.14
CA THR A 98 10.11 -12.27 5.96
C THR A 98 10.92 -12.90 4.83
N GLY A 99 11.60 -14.04 5.05
CA GLY A 99 12.44 -14.70 4.05
C GLY A 99 13.73 -13.93 3.74
N SER A 100 14.31 -14.19 2.57
CA SER A 100 15.52 -13.51 2.06
C SER A 100 15.22 -12.11 1.52
N HIS A 101 16.25 -11.39 1.10
CA HIS A 101 16.09 -10.13 0.36
C HIS A 101 15.30 -10.39 -0.93
N TYR A 102 14.47 -9.42 -1.31
CA TYR A 102 13.63 -9.57 -2.48
C TYR A 102 14.45 -9.55 -3.76
N ASN A 103 14.49 -10.70 -4.44
CA ASN A 103 15.34 -10.94 -5.59
C ASN A 103 14.57 -11.60 -6.76
N PRO A 104 13.68 -10.86 -7.45
CA PRO A 104 12.85 -11.42 -8.50
C PRO A 104 13.65 -11.81 -9.76
N TYR A 105 14.92 -11.41 -9.88
CA TYR A 105 15.75 -11.62 -11.07
C TYR A 105 16.89 -12.62 -10.86
N GLY A 106 16.99 -13.28 -9.71
CA GLY A 106 18.09 -14.21 -9.41
C GLY A 106 19.47 -13.53 -9.37
N ALA A 107 19.47 -12.24 -9.02
CA ALA A 107 20.62 -11.36 -8.88
C ALA A 107 21.54 -11.80 -7.72
N SER A 108 22.80 -11.32 -7.69
CA SER A 108 23.70 -11.52 -6.56
C SER A 108 23.52 -10.40 -5.54
N HIS A 109 23.77 -10.68 -4.26
CA HIS A 109 23.76 -9.65 -3.21
C HIS A 109 24.94 -8.69 -3.39
N ALA A 110 24.71 -7.36 -3.38
CA ALA A 110 25.78 -6.35 -3.36
C ALA A 110 25.28 -4.99 -2.82
N LEU A 111 26.20 -4.08 -2.49
CA LEU A 111 25.82 -2.72 -2.08
C LEU A 111 25.33 -1.89 -3.27
N PRO A 112 24.35 -0.98 -3.08
CA PRO A 112 23.95 -0.05 -4.14
C PRO A 112 25.12 0.82 -4.62
N GLY A 113 25.39 0.81 -5.92
CA GLY A 113 26.39 1.67 -6.56
C GLY A 113 27.82 1.09 -6.60
N GLU A 114 28.04 -0.16 -6.18
CA GLU A 114 29.34 -0.82 -6.40
C GLU A 114 29.62 -1.04 -7.89
N VAL A 115 30.75 -0.47 -8.36
CA VAL A 115 31.18 -0.56 -9.75
C VAL A 115 31.58 -2.01 -10.06
N GLY A 116 30.87 -2.64 -11.00
CA GLY A 116 31.16 -4.00 -11.47
C GLY A 116 30.34 -5.11 -10.79
N ALA A 117 29.41 -4.78 -9.90
CA ALA A 117 28.46 -5.76 -9.37
C ALA A 117 27.49 -6.20 -10.49
N PRO A 118 27.35 -7.51 -10.78
CA PRO A 118 26.19 -7.99 -11.54
C PRO A 118 24.93 -7.66 -10.75
N SER A 119 23.78 -7.54 -11.45
CA SER A 119 22.46 -7.20 -10.92
C SER A 119 22.33 -7.45 -9.40
N ILE A 120 22.08 -6.39 -8.63
CA ILE A 120 21.82 -6.47 -7.17
C ILE A 120 20.40 -6.95 -6.91
N HIS A 121 20.11 -7.46 -5.70
CA HIS A 121 18.72 -7.75 -5.38
C HIS A 121 17.90 -6.45 -5.48
N VAL A 122 16.67 -6.56 -5.98
CA VAL A 122 15.74 -5.41 -6.01
C VAL A 122 15.51 -4.85 -4.60
N GLY A 123 15.58 -5.72 -3.58
CA GLY A 123 15.45 -5.34 -2.18
C GLY A 123 16.69 -4.79 -1.49
N ASP A 124 17.87 -4.76 -2.11
CA ASP A 124 19.09 -4.27 -1.47
C ASP A 124 19.12 -2.72 -1.49
N LEU A 125 18.84 -2.07 -0.35
CA LEU A 125 18.91 -0.60 -0.21
C LEU A 125 20.18 -0.12 0.49
N GLY A 126 21.07 -1.04 0.87
CA GLY A 126 22.33 -0.76 1.55
C GLY A 126 22.13 -0.45 3.04
N ASN A 127 22.54 0.74 3.48
CA ASN A 127 22.58 1.10 4.91
C ASN A 127 21.91 2.45 5.18
N ILE A 128 21.28 2.57 6.34
CA ILE A 128 21.01 3.87 6.98
C ILE A 128 22.07 4.16 8.04
N ASP A 129 22.53 5.41 8.13
CA ASP A 129 23.58 5.83 9.04
C ASP A 129 23.03 6.75 10.13
N LEU A 130 22.85 6.20 11.34
CA LEU A 130 22.30 6.94 12.48
C LEU A 130 23.28 7.94 13.10
N SER A 131 24.53 8.00 12.63
CA SER A 131 25.46 9.08 12.99
C SER A 131 25.19 10.37 12.19
N LEU A 132 24.55 10.26 11.04
CA LEU A 132 24.24 11.39 10.14
C LEU A 132 22.82 11.94 10.36
N GLY A 133 21.95 11.20 11.03
CA GLY A 133 20.61 11.61 11.38
C GLY A 133 19.63 10.45 11.48
N TYR A 134 18.40 10.77 11.85
CA TYR A 134 17.31 9.80 12.01
C TYR A 134 16.31 9.83 10.85
N SER A 135 16.67 10.44 9.73
CA SER A 135 15.85 10.45 8.52
C SER A 135 16.72 10.60 7.28
N GLY A 136 16.23 10.11 6.14
CA GLY A 136 16.94 10.23 4.88
C GLY A 136 16.08 9.87 3.68
N VAL A 137 16.67 10.01 2.49
CA VAL A 137 16.03 9.73 1.21
C VAL A 137 16.97 8.89 0.36
N ILE A 138 16.43 7.84 -0.27
CA ILE A 138 17.11 6.97 -1.23
C ILE A 138 16.30 7.01 -2.53
N THR A 139 16.96 7.10 -3.68
CA THR A 139 16.30 7.01 -4.98
C THR A 139 16.91 5.88 -5.78
N THR A 140 16.07 5.03 -6.39
CA THR A 140 16.51 3.90 -7.22
C THR A 140 15.54 3.63 -8.36
N SER A 141 16.05 3.12 -9.47
CA SER A 141 15.28 2.68 -10.64
C SER A 141 14.91 1.19 -10.61
N LEU A 142 15.44 0.43 -9.64
CA LEU A 142 15.20 -1.03 -9.55
C LEU A 142 13.87 -1.38 -8.91
N LEU A 143 13.39 -0.52 -8.00
CA LEU A 143 12.17 -0.76 -7.24
C LEU A 143 10.95 -0.24 -7.97
N ARG A 144 9.88 -1.04 -7.92
CA ARG A 144 8.57 -0.73 -8.49
C ARG A 144 7.48 -0.97 -7.46
N LEU A 145 6.41 -0.21 -7.54
CA LEU A 145 5.18 -0.40 -6.74
C LEU A 145 4.04 -0.99 -7.58
N ASP A 146 4.28 -1.26 -8.86
CA ASP A 146 3.35 -1.83 -9.81
C ASP A 146 3.96 -3.07 -10.51
N GLY A 147 3.12 -3.81 -11.23
CA GLY A 147 3.55 -4.93 -12.05
C GLY A 147 4.15 -6.11 -11.28
N ASN A 148 4.61 -7.13 -12.00
CA ASN A 148 5.01 -8.42 -11.44
C ASN A 148 6.17 -8.32 -10.42
N THR A 149 6.93 -7.23 -10.46
CA THR A 149 8.08 -7.02 -9.58
C THR A 149 7.79 -6.06 -8.42
N SER A 150 6.52 -5.70 -8.21
CA SER A 150 6.10 -4.82 -7.12
C SER A 150 6.58 -5.28 -5.74
N VAL A 151 6.86 -4.29 -4.89
CA VAL A 151 7.16 -4.49 -3.46
C VAL A 151 5.97 -4.29 -2.53
N ILE A 152 4.79 -3.95 -3.06
CA ILE A 152 3.56 -3.88 -2.26
C ILE A 152 3.28 -5.25 -1.62
N GLY A 153 2.92 -5.27 -0.33
CA GLY A 153 2.69 -6.49 0.43
C GLY A 153 3.96 -7.26 0.83
N ARG A 154 5.16 -6.74 0.52
CA ARG A 154 6.44 -7.27 1.00
C ARG A 154 6.88 -6.55 2.27
N ALA A 155 7.92 -7.05 2.93
CA ALA A 155 8.41 -6.45 4.17
C ALA A 155 9.63 -5.54 3.94
N ILE A 156 9.65 -4.38 4.58
CA ILE A 156 10.89 -3.66 4.86
C ILE A 156 11.49 -4.21 6.15
N ARG A 157 12.81 -4.34 6.18
CA ARG A 157 13.58 -4.72 7.37
C ARG A 157 14.78 -3.80 7.57
N LEU A 158 14.94 -3.34 8.80
CA LEU A 158 16.19 -2.80 9.32
C LEU A 158 16.89 -3.90 10.12
N HIS A 159 18.17 -4.11 9.85
CA HIS A 159 18.99 -5.08 10.57
C HIS A 159 19.84 -4.37 11.64
N MET A 160 20.11 -5.08 12.73
CA MET A 160 20.92 -4.55 13.83
C MET A 160 22.37 -4.25 13.43
N ALA A 161 22.88 -4.96 12.42
CA ALA A 161 24.21 -4.76 11.85
C ALA A 161 24.12 -4.07 10.48
N GLN A 162 25.22 -3.39 10.12
CA GLN A 162 25.39 -2.85 8.77
C GLN A 162 25.50 -3.97 7.73
N ASP A 163 25.02 -3.69 6.53
CA ASP A 163 25.29 -4.48 5.34
C ASP A 163 26.70 -4.19 4.80
N LEU A 164 27.45 -5.27 4.52
CA LEU A 164 28.82 -5.23 4.01
C LEU A 164 28.94 -5.62 2.52
N GLY A 165 27.83 -5.90 1.82
CA GLY A 165 27.85 -6.15 0.37
C GLY A 165 28.46 -7.47 -0.07
N SER A 166 28.47 -8.51 0.77
CA SER A 166 29.14 -9.76 0.41
C SER A 166 28.30 -10.65 -0.51
N ILE A 167 28.79 -10.90 -1.73
CA ILE A 167 28.20 -11.85 -2.70
C ILE A 167 28.05 -13.27 -2.12
N ALA A 168 28.89 -13.65 -1.15
CA ALA A 168 28.86 -14.96 -0.50
C ALA A 168 27.77 -15.08 0.59
N GLN A 169 27.11 -13.99 0.97
CA GLN A 169 26.09 -13.95 2.01
C GLN A 169 24.81 -13.35 1.43
N PRO A 170 23.72 -14.13 1.26
CA PRO A 170 22.47 -13.64 0.67
C PRO A 170 21.81 -12.49 1.44
N THR A 171 22.26 -12.24 2.68
CA THR A 171 21.81 -11.13 3.53
C THR A 171 22.90 -10.10 3.84
N GLY A 172 24.09 -10.19 3.22
CA GLY A 172 25.16 -9.21 3.43
C GLY A 172 25.75 -9.15 4.85
N ASN A 173 25.64 -10.23 5.63
CA ASN A 173 25.91 -10.31 7.09
C ASN A 173 24.91 -9.53 7.97
N ALA A 174 23.78 -9.10 7.41
CA ALA A 174 22.76 -8.38 8.15
C ALA A 174 22.09 -9.33 9.16
N SER A 175 22.24 -8.99 10.45
CA SER A 175 21.90 -9.81 11.61
C SER A 175 20.41 -9.79 11.97
N ASN A 176 20.06 -10.02 13.25
CA ASN A 176 18.69 -9.99 13.76
C ASN A 176 17.94 -8.69 13.35
N PRO A 177 16.60 -8.75 13.18
CA PRO A 177 15.83 -7.57 12.78
C PRO A 177 15.80 -6.53 13.90
N ALA A 178 16.26 -5.32 13.61
CA ALA A 178 16.06 -4.16 14.47
C ALA A 178 14.60 -3.68 14.39
N ALA A 179 14.06 -3.56 13.18
CA ALA A 179 12.67 -3.23 12.94
C ALA A 179 12.20 -3.80 11.60
N HIS A 180 10.90 -3.98 11.47
CA HIS A 180 10.28 -4.43 10.23
C HIS A 180 8.86 -3.92 10.10
N CYS A 181 8.33 -3.92 8.88
CA CYS A 181 6.94 -3.59 8.58
C CYS A 181 6.56 -4.14 7.20
N VAL A 182 5.27 -4.28 6.93
CA VAL A 182 4.75 -4.62 5.59
C VAL A 182 4.45 -3.33 4.82
N ILE A 183 4.87 -3.27 3.55
CA ILE A 183 4.60 -2.15 2.65
C ILE A 183 3.13 -2.21 2.24
N GLY A 184 2.33 -1.29 2.77
CA GLY A 184 0.94 -1.09 2.38
C GLY A 184 0.79 -0.09 1.24
N ILE A 185 -0.32 -0.17 0.53
CA ILE A 185 -0.75 0.84 -0.44
C ILE A 185 -1.09 2.11 0.33
N ALA A 186 -0.47 3.22 -0.05
CA ALA A 186 -0.71 4.54 0.53
C ALA A 186 -1.42 5.43 -0.50
N ASN A 187 -2.09 6.46 0.02
CA ASN A 187 -2.86 7.48 -0.68
C ASN A 187 -2.37 7.79 -2.12
N VAL A 188 -3.02 7.20 -3.14
CA VAL A 188 -2.76 7.50 -4.55
C VAL A 188 -3.98 8.04 -5.27
N THR A 189 -3.70 8.88 -6.27
CA THR A 189 -4.67 9.37 -7.24
C THR A 189 -5.26 8.27 -8.13
N SER A 190 -4.68 7.06 -8.18
CA SER A 190 -5.24 5.90 -8.88
C SER A 190 -4.85 4.55 -8.25
N ASN A 191 -5.81 3.87 -7.61
CA ASN A 191 -5.60 2.58 -6.93
C ASN A 191 -5.50 1.35 -7.85
N LEU A 192 -6.06 1.41 -9.06
CA LEU A 192 -6.25 0.22 -9.90
C LEU A 192 -4.94 -0.35 -10.44
N ALA A 193 -4.01 0.51 -10.85
CA ALA A 193 -2.79 0.08 -11.53
C ALA A 193 -1.66 -0.38 -10.58
N MET A 194 -1.75 -0.08 -9.27
CA MET A 194 -0.85 -0.70 -8.27
C MET A 194 -1.08 -2.20 -8.15
N ASN A 195 -2.34 -2.61 -8.23
CA ASN A 195 -2.76 -3.98 -8.03
C ASN A 195 -2.70 -4.83 -9.30
N ASP A 196 -2.37 -4.24 -10.45
CA ASP A 196 -1.89 -4.99 -11.62
C ASP A 196 -0.58 -5.75 -11.33
N ALA A 197 -0.01 -5.58 -10.14
CA ALA A 197 1.07 -6.39 -9.62
C ALA A 197 0.71 -7.88 -9.55
N TYR A 198 1.10 -8.58 -10.62
CA TYR A 198 0.95 -10.01 -10.85
C TYR A 198 1.82 -10.87 -9.91
N THR A 199 1.99 -10.56 -8.63
CA THR A 199 2.57 -11.56 -7.73
C THR A 199 1.53 -12.69 -7.57
N ALA A 200 1.74 -13.80 -8.27
CA ALA A 200 0.88 -14.98 -8.29
C ALA A 200 0.91 -15.71 -6.94
N THR A 201 0.55 -15.03 -5.85
CA THR A 201 0.30 -15.67 -4.57
C THR A 201 -1.16 -16.11 -4.52
N ASN A 202 -1.38 -17.35 -4.10
CA ASN A 202 -2.69 -17.86 -3.75
C ASN A 202 -2.97 -17.69 -2.25
N ARG A 203 -2.04 -17.10 -1.50
CA ARG A 203 -2.15 -16.93 -0.06
C ARG A 203 -1.75 -15.53 0.36
N ALA A 204 -2.40 -14.99 1.37
CA ALA A 204 -2.05 -13.71 1.98
C ALA A 204 -2.19 -13.79 3.50
N VAL A 205 -1.54 -12.88 4.21
CA VAL A 205 -1.60 -12.82 5.67
C VAL A 205 -1.59 -11.39 6.17
N ALA A 206 -2.46 -11.08 7.13
CA ALA A 206 -2.43 -9.83 7.89
C ALA A 206 -2.15 -10.14 9.35
N THR A 207 -1.12 -9.50 9.90
CA THR A 207 -0.89 -9.45 11.35
C THR A 207 -1.63 -8.23 11.90
N MET A 208 -2.48 -8.45 12.90
CA MET A 208 -3.36 -7.42 13.43
C MET A 208 -2.69 -6.70 14.60
N PHE A 209 -2.61 -5.39 14.49
CA PHE A 209 -2.10 -4.48 15.51
C PHE A 209 -3.25 -3.70 16.10
N ARG A 210 -3.32 -3.68 17.43
CA ARG A 210 -4.23 -2.83 18.20
C ARG A 210 -4.13 -1.36 17.73
N THR A 211 -5.20 -0.58 17.83
CA THR A 211 -5.16 0.89 17.72
C THR A 211 -5.37 1.57 19.09
N ASP A 212 -5.22 2.89 19.14
CA ASP A 212 -5.57 3.68 20.34
C ASP A 212 -7.06 3.62 20.66
N ALA A 213 -7.91 3.44 19.64
CA ALA A 213 -9.36 3.39 19.81
C ALA A 213 -9.83 2.14 20.59
N ALA A 214 -8.99 1.11 20.70
CA ALA A 214 -9.28 -0.09 21.50
C ALA A 214 -9.24 0.16 23.02
N GLY A 215 -8.78 1.32 23.50
CA GLY A 215 -8.84 1.66 24.93
C GLY A 215 -8.03 0.71 25.81
N ASN A 216 -8.69 -0.13 26.62
CA ASN A 216 -7.98 -1.10 27.48
C ASN A 216 -7.87 -2.51 26.85
N TYR A 217 -8.47 -2.73 25.69
CA TYR A 217 -8.43 -4.01 24.99
C TYR A 217 -7.10 -4.19 24.27
N ASN A 218 -6.42 -5.32 24.47
CA ASN A 218 -5.15 -5.62 23.83
C ASN A 218 -5.36 -6.45 22.56
N VAL A 219 -6.03 -5.85 21.58
CA VAL A 219 -6.49 -6.58 20.39
C VAL A 219 -5.31 -6.95 19.48
N THR A 220 -5.04 -8.24 19.34
CA THR A 220 -4.03 -8.79 18.43
C THR A 220 -4.60 -9.96 17.64
N GLY A 221 -3.91 -10.39 16.61
CA GLY A 221 -4.35 -11.56 15.87
C GLY A 221 -3.66 -11.75 14.53
N ARG A 222 -4.12 -12.76 13.82
CA ARG A 222 -3.64 -13.09 12.49
C ARG A 222 -4.83 -13.51 11.63
N VAL A 223 -4.89 -12.96 10.42
CA VAL A 223 -5.89 -13.28 9.40
C VAL A 223 -5.14 -13.81 8.18
N ILE A 224 -5.61 -14.93 7.65
CA ILE A 224 -5.04 -15.64 6.52
C ILE A 224 -6.10 -15.68 5.43
N PHE A 225 -5.68 -15.39 4.20
CA PHE A 225 -6.51 -15.47 3.01
C PHE A 225 -5.93 -16.56 2.10
N ASP A 226 -6.78 -17.44 1.58
CA ASP A 226 -6.37 -18.57 0.76
C ASP A 226 -7.30 -18.75 -0.45
N ASP A 227 -6.73 -18.56 -1.64
CA ASP A 227 -7.33 -18.77 -2.97
C ASP A 227 -6.72 -20.00 -3.66
N SER A 228 -6.12 -20.93 -2.92
CA SER A 228 -5.45 -22.10 -3.52
C SER A 228 -6.43 -23.08 -4.16
N VAL A 229 -7.71 -22.99 -3.82
CA VAL A 229 -8.79 -23.75 -4.49
C VAL A 229 -9.02 -23.22 -5.91
N GLY A 230 -8.77 -21.93 -6.17
CA GLY A 230 -8.84 -21.33 -7.50
C GLY A 230 -10.23 -21.34 -8.14
N ASN A 231 -11.30 -21.39 -7.34
CA ASN A 231 -12.68 -21.38 -7.82
C ASN A 231 -13.32 -19.98 -7.80
N GLY A 232 -12.51 -18.93 -7.63
CA GLY A 232 -12.97 -17.54 -7.49
C GLY A 232 -13.37 -17.15 -6.08
N ASN A 233 -13.31 -18.07 -5.11
CA ASN A 233 -13.57 -17.77 -3.70
C ASN A 233 -12.28 -17.76 -2.89
N VAL A 234 -12.18 -16.83 -1.96
CA VAL A 234 -11.09 -16.75 -0.98
C VAL A 234 -11.59 -17.27 0.36
N ARG A 235 -10.93 -18.30 0.90
CA ARG A 235 -11.15 -18.73 2.29
C ARG A 235 -10.36 -17.83 3.22
N VAL A 236 -11.03 -17.23 4.19
CA VAL A 236 -10.44 -16.40 5.23
C VAL A 236 -10.47 -17.17 6.54
N THR A 237 -9.30 -17.42 7.12
CA THR A 237 -9.14 -18.09 8.41
C THR A 237 -8.31 -17.25 9.36
N GLY A 238 -8.45 -17.46 10.67
CA GLY A 238 -7.63 -16.71 11.61
C GLY A 238 -8.13 -16.75 13.04
N LYS A 239 -7.46 -15.96 13.87
CA LYS A 239 -7.79 -15.78 15.28
C LYS A 239 -7.47 -14.36 15.71
N VAL A 240 -8.41 -13.74 16.41
CA VAL A 240 -8.28 -12.40 17.01
C VAL A 240 -8.50 -12.56 18.51
N CYS A 241 -7.63 -11.96 19.32
CA CYS A 241 -7.60 -12.09 20.76
C CYS A 241 -7.57 -10.73 21.45
N GLY A 242 -7.90 -10.70 22.73
CA GLY A 242 -7.90 -9.47 23.53
C GLY A 242 -9.07 -8.53 23.23
N LEU A 243 -10.12 -9.03 22.57
CA LEU A 243 -11.39 -8.33 22.39
C LEU A 243 -12.18 -8.31 23.70
N ALA A 244 -13.24 -7.50 23.75
CA ALA A 244 -14.22 -7.63 24.83
C ALA A 244 -14.84 -9.04 24.81
N PRO A 245 -15.01 -9.70 25.97
CA PRO A 245 -15.66 -11.01 26.01
C PRO A 245 -17.12 -10.95 25.57
N ASN A 246 -17.58 -11.98 24.84
CA ASN A 246 -18.98 -12.14 24.41
C ASN A 246 -19.54 -10.99 23.56
N THR A 247 -18.69 -10.33 22.75
CA THR A 247 -19.09 -9.24 21.85
C THR A 247 -18.92 -9.61 20.38
N ILE A 248 -19.59 -8.85 19.52
CA ILE A 248 -19.55 -8.99 18.06
C ILE A 248 -18.87 -7.76 17.47
N HIS A 249 -18.03 -7.96 16.46
CA HIS A 249 -17.21 -6.92 15.85
C HIS A 249 -17.29 -6.98 14.31
N GLY A 250 -17.54 -5.84 13.68
CA GLY A 250 -17.44 -5.70 12.23
C GLY A 250 -16.02 -5.96 11.73
N PHE A 251 -15.91 -6.56 10.55
CA PHE A 251 -14.66 -7.08 10.01
C PHE A 251 -14.56 -6.79 8.52
N HIS A 252 -13.59 -5.96 8.12
CA HIS A 252 -13.55 -5.44 6.74
C HIS A 252 -12.13 -5.35 6.18
N VAL A 253 -12.01 -5.47 4.86
CA VAL A 253 -10.84 -5.00 4.11
C VAL A 253 -11.10 -3.54 3.74
N HIS A 254 -10.14 -2.69 4.04
CA HIS A 254 -10.15 -1.27 3.74
C HIS A 254 -9.30 -0.93 2.52
N GLN A 255 -9.53 0.26 1.97
CA GLN A 255 -8.90 0.71 0.73
C GLN A 255 -7.38 0.81 0.83
N PHE A 256 -6.81 1.28 1.93
CA PHE A 256 -5.37 1.48 2.07
C PHE A 256 -4.76 0.61 3.16
N GLY A 257 -3.45 0.34 3.04
CA GLY A 257 -2.63 -0.33 4.04
C GLY A 257 -1.76 0.66 4.83
N GLU A 258 -2.20 1.91 4.94
CA GLU A 258 -1.43 2.98 5.57
C GLU A 258 -1.74 3.06 7.07
N LEU A 259 -0.83 2.55 7.91
CA LEU A 259 -1.05 2.42 9.36
C LEU A 259 -0.53 3.62 10.19
N ASN A 260 -0.30 4.78 9.57
CA ASN A 260 0.37 5.93 10.23
C ASN A 260 -0.52 6.80 11.12
N LEU A 261 -1.84 6.56 11.13
CA LEU A 261 -2.78 7.22 12.05
C LEU A 261 -3.18 6.28 13.17
N LYS A 262 -3.14 6.80 14.41
CA LYS A 262 -3.33 6.05 15.66
C LYS A 262 -4.68 5.34 15.80
N ASP A 263 -5.70 5.84 15.12
CA ASP A 263 -7.07 5.32 15.07
C ASP A 263 -7.33 4.51 13.79
N GLY A 264 -6.31 4.33 12.95
CA GLY A 264 -6.38 3.68 11.66
C GLY A 264 -7.07 4.49 10.57
N ALA A 265 -7.34 5.80 10.75
CA ALA A 265 -8.11 6.58 9.79
C ALA A 265 -7.50 6.62 8.37
N ALA A 266 -6.17 6.48 8.24
CA ALA A 266 -5.47 6.48 6.95
C ALA A 266 -5.81 5.28 6.06
N LEU A 267 -6.41 4.21 6.61
CA LEU A 267 -6.93 3.09 5.81
C LEU A 267 -8.16 3.50 4.96
N MET A 268 -8.78 4.66 5.23
CA MET A 268 -9.97 5.20 4.55
C MET A 268 -11.18 4.25 4.61
N GLY A 269 -12.01 4.19 3.58
CA GLY A 269 -13.24 3.38 3.56
C GLY A 269 -12.99 1.90 3.26
N HIS A 270 -14.08 1.12 3.16
CA HIS A 270 -14.02 -0.28 2.76
C HIS A 270 -13.47 -0.41 1.33
N TRP A 271 -12.85 -1.54 1.02
CA TRP A 271 -12.42 -1.83 -0.33
C TRP A 271 -13.63 -2.05 -1.25
N ASN A 272 -13.85 -1.12 -2.18
CA ASN A 272 -15.03 -1.09 -3.03
C ASN A 272 -14.67 -0.76 -4.50
N PRO A 273 -14.09 -1.71 -5.25
CA PRO A 273 -13.74 -1.49 -6.66
C PRO A 273 -14.97 -1.36 -7.57
N SER A 274 -16.12 -1.93 -7.16
CA SER A 274 -17.36 -1.96 -7.94
C SER A 274 -18.29 -0.78 -7.68
N THR A 275 -17.93 0.16 -6.79
CA THR A 275 -18.80 1.27 -6.35
C THR A 275 -20.18 0.81 -5.84
N SER A 276 -20.22 -0.38 -5.24
CA SER A 276 -21.43 -0.97 -4.65
C SER A 276 -21.77 -0.29 -3.31
N PRO A 277 -23.01 -0.37 -2.82
CA PRO A 277 -23.30 -0.02 -1.42
C PRO A 277 -22.65 -1.03 -0.46
N HIS A 278 -22.55 -0.67 0.81
CA HIS A 278 -22.19 -1.62 1.86
C HIS A 278 -23.33 -2.64 2.10
N ALA A 279 -23.02 -3.92 2.30
CA ALA A 279 -23.95 -4.95 2.73
C ALA A 279 -23.24 -6.21 3.25
N TYR A 280 -23.96 -7.13 3.90
CA TYR A 280 -23.39 -8.40 4.36
C TYR A 280 -22.87 -9.32 3.24
N PRO A 281 -21.87 -10.19 3.53
CA PRO A 281 -21.50 -11.30 2.68
C PRO A 281 -22.70 -12.11 2.16
N GLY A 282 -22.64 -12.55 0.90
CA GLY A 282 -23.73 -13.25 0.22
C GLY A 282 -24.74 -12.34 -0.50
N THR A 283 -24.66 -11.02 -0.28
CA THR A 283 -25.42 -10.03 -1.07
C THR A 283 -24.66 -9.72 -2.37
N VAL A 284 -25.35 -9.75 -3.51
CA VAL A 284 -24.73 -9.55 -4.85
C VAL A 284 -24.05 -8.20 -4.97
N ASN A 285 -24.73 -7.13 -4.53
CA ASN A 285 -24.19 -5.77 -4.55
C ASN A 285 -23.72 -5.39 -3.15
N ARG A 286 -22.41 -5.52 -2.91
CA ARG A 286 -21.77 -5.11 -1.65
C ARG A 286 -20.33 -4.64 -1.89
N HIS A 287 -19.68 -4.01 -0.93
CA HIS A 287 -18.25 -3.74 -1.08
C HIS A 287 -17.48 -5.07 -1.13
N ALA A 288 -16.46 -5.16 -1.97
CA ALA A 288 -15.60 -6.35 -2.02
C ALA A 288 -14.95 -6.64 -0.66
N GLY A 289 -14.65 -5.59 0.12
CA GLY A 289 -14.08 -5.68 1.46
C GLY A 289 -15.08 -5.97 2.59
N ASP A 290 -16.38 -6.11 2.31
CA ASP A 290 -17.37 -6.44 3.34
C ASP A 290 -17.26 -7.94 3.72
N MET A 291 -16.72 -8.22 4.92
CA MET A 291 -16.56 -9.59 5.44
C MET A 291 -17.54 -9.93 6.58
N GLY A 292 -18.41 -8.98 6.95
CA GLY A 292 -19.43 -9.15 7.99
C GLY A 292 -18.86 -9.02 9.39
N ASN A 293 -19.17 -9.99 10.25
CA ASN A 293 -18.88 -9.93 11.68
C ASN A 293 -18.04 -11.11 12.18
N ILE A 294 -17.24 -10.86 13.21
CA ILE A 294 -16.59 -11.90 14.03
C ILE A 294 -17.13 -11.84 15.46
N THR A 295 -17.21 -12.99 16.14
CA THR A 295 -17.73 -13.09 17.51
C THR A 295 -16.62 -13.49 18.47
N ALA A 296 -16.39 -12.67 19.49
CA ALA A 296 -15.48 -12.98 20.57
C ALA A 296 -16.20 -13.85 21.61
N ASN A 297 -15.57 -14.97 22.00
CA ASN A 297 -16.08 -15.84 23.07
C ASN A 297 -15.88 -15.23 24.46
N SER A 298 -16.16 -15.99 25.51
CA SER A 298 -16.02 -15.57 26.92
C SER A 298 -14.58 -15.24 27.34
N LEU A 299 -13.58 -15.58 26.52
CA LEU A 299 -12.17 -15.26 26.73
C LEU A 299 -11.71 -14.06 25.89
N GLY A 300 -12.62 -13.39 25.18
CA GLY A 300 -12.26 -12.28 24.27
C GLY A 300 -11.54 -12.77 23.01
N VAL A 301 -11.82 -14.00 22.58
CA VAL A 301 -11.19 -14.66 21.44
C VAL A 301 -12.21 -14.93 20.33
N ALA A 302 -11.95 -14.43 19.13
CA ALA A 302 -12.73 -14.70 17.93
C ALA A 302 -11.94 -15.60 16.97
N THR A 303 -12.52 -16.74 16.59
CA THR A 303 -12.00 -17.61 15.53
C THR A 303 -12.70 -17.29 14.21
N ILE A 304 -11.94 -17.24 13.12
CA ILE A 304 -12.43 -16.89 11.79
C ILE A 304 -12.29 -18.12 10.89
N ASP A 305 -13.37 -18.49 10.20
CA ASP A 305 -13.38 -19.44 9.10
C ASP A 305 -14.59 -19.14 8.20
N ILE A 306 -14.36 -18.32 7.16
CA ILE A 306 -15.38 -17.87 6.22
C ILE A 306 -14.86 -17.98 4.79
N THR A 307 -15.77 -18.07 3.82
CA THR A 307 -15.42 -18.09 2.39
C THR A 307 -16.15 -16.94 1.70
N LEU A 308 -15.42 -16.15 0.91
CA LEU A 308 -15.90 -14.92 0.29
C LEU A 308 -15.66 -14.94 -1.22
N ASP A 309 -16.66 -14.53 -2.00
CA ASP A 309 -16.70 -14.58 -3.47
C ASP A 309 -16.27 -13.27 -4.17
N LEU A 310 -16.03 -12.19 -3.42
CA LEU A 310 -15.64 -10.88 -3.97
C LEU A 310 -14.21 -10.45 -3.63
N LEU A 311 -13.50 -11.21 -2.79
CA LEU A 311 -12.09 -10.97 -2.53
C LEU A 311 -11.24 -11.56 -3.66
N ALA A 312 -10.14 -10.88 -3.99
CA ALA A 312 -9.15 -11.37 -4.93
C ALA A 312 -7.75 -11.17 -4.33
N LEU A 313 -6.85 -12.12 -4.55
CA LEU A 313 -5.43 -11.98 -4.18
C LEU A 313 -4.55 -11.51 -5.36
N LYS A 314 -5.14 -11.42 -6.55
CA LYS A 314 -4.45 -11.13 -7.81
C LYS A 314 -5.24 -10.13 -8.66
N GLY A 315 -4.53 -9.48 -9.58
CA GLY A 315 -5.08 -8.51 -10.53
C GLY A 315 -5.55 -7.21 -9.87
N VAL A 316 -6.10 -6.29 -10.66
CA VAL A 316 -6.52 -4.93 -10.24
C VAL A 316 -7.35 -4.89 -8.95
N ASN A 317 -8.14 -5.93 -8.69
CA ASN A 317 -9.01 -6.01 -7.52
C ASN A 317 -8.35 -6.63 -6.28
N SER A 318 -7.05 -6.92 -6.35
CA SER A 318 -6.30 -7.56 -5.28
C SER A 318 -6.40 -6.83 -3.94
N ILE A 319 -6.38 -7.59 -2.85
CA ILE A 319 -6.30 -7.05 -1.49
C ILE A 319 -4.87 -7.02 -0.93
N ILE A 320 -3.86 -7.48 -1.69
CA ILE A 320 -2.45 -7.38 -1.26
C ILE A 320 -2.07 -5.91 -1.04
N GLY A 321 -1.41 -5.62 0.08
CA GLY A 321 -1.04 -4.27 0.49
C GLY A 321 -2.19 -3.42 1.01
N ARG A 322 -3.43 -3.91 1.00
CA ARG A 322 -4.57 -3.24 1.65
C ARG A 322 -4.61 -3.55 3.14
N GLY A 323 -5.46 -2.84 3.87
CA GLY A 323 -5.61 -3.01 5.32
C GLY A 323 -6.80 -3.90 5.68
N VAL A 324 -6.65 -4.74 6.70
CA VAL A 324 -7.74 -5.40 7.42
C VAL A 324 -8.09 -4.56 8.64
N VAL A 325 -9.37 -4.48 9.00
CA VAL A 325 -9.85 -3.75 10.18
C VAL A 325 -10.81 -4.62 10.99
N ILE A 326 -10.55 -4.70 12.31
CA ILE A 326 -11.53 -5.15 13.30
C ILE A 326 -12.15 -3.91 13.93
N HIS A 327 -13.47 -3.82 13.92
CA HIS A 327 -14.21 -2.68 14.43
C HIS A 327 -14.66 -2.85 15.89
N GLN A 328 -15.10 -1.75 16.49
CA GLN A 328 -15.61 -1.69 17.86
C GLN A 328 -16.97 -2.37 18.00
N ASN A 329 -17.91 -2.02 17.11
CA ASN A 329 -19.29 -2.46 17.16
C ASN A 329 -19.56 -3.55 16.11
N PRO A 330 -20.69 -4.27 16.23
CA PRO A 330 -21.18 -5.11 15.15
C PRO A 330 -21.42 -4.27 13.89
N ASP A 331 -21.10 -4.84 12.74
CA ASP A 331 -21.59 -4.40 11.44
C ASP A 331 -23.09 -4.78 11.32
N ASP A 332 -23.95 -3.80 11.04
CA ASP A 332 -25.40 -3.97 10.85
C ASP A 332 -25.81 -4.39 9.42
N GLY A 333 -24.88 -4.38 8.46
CA GLY A 333 -25.07 -4.79 7.08
C GLY A 333 -26.00 -3.89 6.25
N ILE A 334 -26.39 -2.72 6.77
CA ILE A 334 -27.43 -1.85 6.17
C ILE A 334 -26.97 -0.39 6.14
N THR A 335 -26.46 0.14 7.25
CA THR A 335 -26.10 1.55 7.39
C THR A 335 -24.95 1.92 6.46
N GLN A 336 -25.16 2.94 5.63
CA GLN A 336 -24.12 3.37 4.69
C GLN A 336 -23.16 4.40 5.31
N PRO A 337 -21.87 4.38 4.96
CA PRO A 337 -21.18 3.40 4.11
C PRO A 337 -20.46 2.29 4.92
N THR A 338 -20.66 2.18 6.22
CA THR A 338 -19.77 1.41 7.13
C THR A 338 -20.46 0.42 8.05
N GLY A 339 -21.77 0.20 7.88
CA GLY A 339 -22.54 -0.72 8.73
C GLY A 339 -22.63 -0.31 10.19
N ASN A 340 -22.42 0.99 10.49
CA ASN A 340 -22.33 1.53 11.85
C ASN A 340 -21.33 0.79 12.78
N ALA A 341 -20.29 0.17 12.20
CA ALA A 341 -19.33 -0.65 12.93
C ALA A 341 -18.45 0.16 13.92
N GLY A 342 -18.49 1.49 13.87
CA GLY A 342 -17.79 2.37 14.82
C GLY A 342 -16.27 2.38 14.65
N SER A 343 -15.56 2.66 15.75
CA SER A 343 -14.10 2.83 15.75
C SER A 343 -13.34 1.56 15.35
N ARG A 344 -12.08 1.71 14.93
CA ARG A 344 -11.23 0.62 14.43
C ARG A 344 -10.39 0.11 15.59
N TYR A 345 -10.67 -1.06 16.16
CA TYR A 345 -9.94 -1.62 17.30
C TYR A 345 -8.58 -2.23 16.93
N ALA A 346 -8.48 -2.84 15.76
CA ALA A 346 -7.21 -3.37 15.26
C ALA A 346 -7.11 -3.23 13.74
N ILE A 347 -5.89 -3.04 13.25
CA ILE A 347 -5.57 -2.84 11.84
C ILE A 347 -4.35 -3.68 11.44
N GLY A 348 -4.27 -4.13 10.20
CA GLY A 348 -3.11 -4.88 9.71
C GLY A 348 -3.00 -4.82 8.20
N VAL A 349 -1.78 -4.71 7.65
CA VAL A 349 -1.57 -4.77 6.20
C VAL A 349 -1.55 -6.23 5.74
N ILE A 350 -2.22 -6.50 4.63
CA ILE A 350 -2.25 -7.80 3.97
C ILE A 350 -0.95 -7.99 3.19
N GLY A 351 -0.06 -8.83 3.69
CA GLY A 351 1.23 -9.16 3.08
C GLY A 351 1.27 -10.51 2.39
N ILE A 352 2.34 -10.72 1.62
CA ILE A 352 2.64 -11.96 0.91
C ILE A 352 3.37 -12.90 1.88
N PRO A 353 2.84 -14.09 2.22
CA PRO A 353 3.53 -15.07 3.04
C PRO A 353 4.46 -15.97 2.21
N PRO A 354 5.38 -16.69 2.85
CA PRO A 354 6.08 -17.80 2.22
C PRO A 354 5.10 -18.91 1.79
N SER A 355 5.32 -19.50 0.61
CA SER A 355 4.49 -20.58 0.08
C SER A 355 4.59 -21.89 0.89
N SER A 356 5.75 -22.16 1.49
CA SER A 356 6.09 -23.39 2.22
C SER A 356 5.76 -23.38 3.71
N VAL A 357 5.35 -22.23 4.25
CA VAL A 357 5.02 -22.13 5.68
C VAL A 357 3.58 -22.64 5.87
N SER A 358 3.43 -23.67 6.72
CA SER A 358 2.18 -23.86 7.43
C SER A 358 2.00 -22.58 8.23
N LEU A 359 1.19 -21.65 7.72
CA LEU A 359 0.83 -20.46 8.46
C LEU A 359 0.40 -20.97 9.83
N GLU A 360 1.18 -20.61 10.86
CA GLU A 360 1.24 -21.35 12.12
C GLU A 360 -0.16 -21.54 12.69
N ASN A 361 -0.30 -22.55 13.56
CA ASN A 361 -1.54 -22.85 14.26
C ASN A 361 -2.19 -21.52 14.69
N PRO A 362 -3.45 -21.23 14.31
CA PRO A 362 -4.12 -19.98 14.66
C PRO A 362 -4.05 -19.68 16.17
N ASN A 363 -3.83 -20.70 17.01
CA ASN A 363 -3.58 -20.54 18.44
C ASN A 363 -2.30 -19.77 18.81
N ASP A 364 -1.25 -19.81 17.98
CA ASP A 364 -0.01 -19.04 18.19
C ASP A 364 -0.19 -17.54 17.93
N ALA A 365 -1.27 -17.14 17.24
CA ALA A 365 -1.62 -15.73 17.07
C ALA A 365 -2.02 -15.03 18.39
N CYS A 366 -2.26 -15.81 19.45
CA CYS A 366 -2.72 -15.33 20.75
C CYS A 366 -1.75 -15.60 21.89
N SER A 367 -0.56 -16.14 21.62
CA SER A 367 0.46 -16.51 22.61
C SER A 367 1.20 -15.31 23.23
N GLY A 368 0.77 -14.08 22.94
CA GLY A 368 1.27 -12.91 23.67
C GLY A 368 2.65 -12.44 23.25
N GLU A 369 3.10 -12.71 22.01
CA GLU A 369 4.04 -11.81 21.34
C GLU A 369 3.32 -10.46 21.21
N SER A 370 3.44 -9.64 22.25
CA SER A 370 2.86 -8.31 22.31
C SER A 370 3.60 -7.44 21.31
N PHE A 371 3.12 -7.43 20.06
CA PHE A 371 3.55 -6.44 19.11
C PHE A 371 2.98 -5.09 19.54
N PRO A 372 3.84 -4.09 19.73
CA PRO A 372 3.51 -2.95 20.56
C PRO A 372 2.50 -2.03 19.87
N SER A 373 1.75 -1.29 20.69
CA SER A 373 0.78 -0.29 20.23
C SER A 373 1.36 0.61 19.14
N PRO A 374 0.59 0.93 18.07
CA PRO A 374 0.97 1.92 17.09
C PRO A 374 1.20 3.24 17.81
N ILE A 375 2.33 3.89 17.54
CA ILE A 375 2.64 5.19 18.14
C ILE A 375 2.09 6.29 17.24
N VAL A 376 1.44 7.26 17.89
CA VAL A 376 1.05 8.57 17.37
C VAL A 376 2.19 9.19 16.54
N VAL A 377 2.02 9.25 15.23
CA VAL A 377 2.85 10.09 14.36
C VAL A 377 2.46 11.54 14.66
N PRO A 378 3.38 12.40 15.14
CA PRO A 378 3.10 13.82 15.18
C PRO A 378 2.80 14.26 13.76
N SER A 379 1.64 14.86 13.53
CA SER A 379 1.32 15.45 12.22
C SER A 379 2.48 16.36 11.80
N PRO A 380 2.90 16.34 10.53
CA PRO A 380 3.76 17.40 10.01
C PRO A 380 3.10 18.73 10.36
N LYS A 381 3.82 19.62 11.07
CA LYS A 381 3.34 20.98 11.29
C LYS A 381 2.95 21.53 9.92
N PRO A 382 1.72 22.04 9.72
CA PRO A 382 1.34 22.59 8.44
C PRO A 382 2.39 23.61 8.04
N SER A 383 2.93 23.47 6.81
CA SER A 383 3.75 24.51 6.22
C SER A 383 2.99 25.84 6.36
N PRO A 384 3.66 26.95 6.71
CA PRO A 384 3.03 28.25 6.72
C PRO A 384 2.30 28.43 5.40
N LYS A 385 0.98 28.64 5.46
CA LYS A 385 0.16 28.89 4.28
C LYS A 385 0.85 30.00 3.49
N PRO A 386 1.15 29.82 2.19
CA PRO A 386 1.67 30.90 1.38
C PRO A 386 0.74 32.09 1.56
N SER A 387 1.29 33.22 1.99
CA SER A 387 0.53 34.46 2.13
C SER A 387 -0.12 34.75 0.78
N THR A 388 -1.45 34.65 0.73
CA THR A 388 -2.22 35.04 -0.46
C THR A 388 -1.85 36.47 -0.81
N PRO A 389 -1.35 36.75 -2.03
CA PRO A 389 -1.12 38.11 -2.46
C PRO A 389 -2.45 38.88 -2.38
N LYS A 390 -2.40 40.02 -1.70
CA LYS A 390 -3.52 40.95 -1.58
C LYS A 390 -3.99 41.29 -2.99
N ALA A 391 -5.26 41.00 -3.30
CA ALA A 391 -5.83 41.32 -4.59
C ALA A 391 -5.77 42.84 -4.83
N SER A 392 -5.03 43.26 -5.86
CA SER A 392 -5.14 44.62 -6.39
C SER A 392 -6.50 44.79 -7.09
N PRO A 393 -7.15 45.96 -6.97
CA PRO A 393 -8.46 46.19 -7.56
C PRO A 393 -8.38 46.18 -9.09
N SER A 394 -9.21 45.34 -9.71
CA SER A 394 -9.36 45.24 -11.16
C SER A 394 -9.95 46.54 -11.73
N PRO A 395 -9.43 47.10 -12.84
CA PRO A 395 -10.12 48.15 -13.57
C PRO A 395 -11.27 47.54 -14.38
N LYS A 396 -12.47 48.13 -14.24
CA LYS A 396 -13.62 47.87 -15.10
C LYS A 396 -13.24 48.16 -16.56
N LYS A 397 -13.27 47.15 -17.45
CA LYS A 397 -13.38 47.38 -18.90
C LYS A 397 -14.29 46.35 -19.55
N SER A 398 -15.03 46.91 -20.51
CA SER A 398 -16.11 46.38 -21.32
C SER A 398 -15.79 45.10 -22.09
N VAL A 399 -16.78 44.22 -22.15
CA VAL A 399 -16.83 43.03 -22.99
C VAL A 399 -16.76 43.43 -24.46
N ASN A 400 -15.81 42.86 -25.20
CA ASN A 400 -15.89 42.70 -26.65
C ASN A 400 -15.38 41.30 -27.01
N ALA A 401 -16.19 40.56 -27.76
CA ALA A 401 -15.95 39.19 -28.14
C ALA A 401 -14.97 39.11 -29.33
N ALA A 402 -13.70 38.86 -29.05
CA ALA A 402 -12.74 38.24 -29.97
C ALA A 402 -11.39 38.08 -29.27
N THR A 403 -11.02 36.83 -28.91
CA THR A 403 -9.65 36.24 -28.88
C THR A 403 -9.55 35.12 -27.84
N CYS A 404 -9.75 33.88 -28.30
CA CYS A 404 -9.32 32.66 -27.60
C CYS A 404 -8.61 31.75 -28.61
N VAL A 405 -7.38 32.11 -28.99
CA VAL A 405 -6.44 31.14 -29.58
C VAL A 405 -5.03 31.57 -29.20
N ASN A 406 -4.50 31.04 -28.11
CA ASN A 406 -3.07 30.98 -27.83
C ASN A 406 -2.85 29.86 -26.80
N GLY A 407 -2.60 28.66 -27.32
CA GLY A 407 -2.40 27.46 -26.49
C GLY A 407 -2.58 26.13 -27.22
N LEU A 408 -2.61 26.12 -28.56
CA LEU A 408 -2.60 24.88 -29.34
C LEU A 408 -1.24 24.72 -30.00
N THR A 409 -0.60 23.57 -29.79
CA THR A 409 0.64 23.19 -30.47
C THR A 409 0.40 23.12 -31.99
N SER A 410 1.45 23.42 -32.76
CA SER A 410 1.43 23.62 -34.23
C SER A 410 0.73 22.50 -35.02
N THR A 411 0.69 21.27 -34.49
CA THR A 411 0.03 20.12 -35.13
C THR A 411 -1.51 20.23 -35.10
N LEU A 412 -2.10 20.84 -34.08
CA LEU A 412 -3.55 20.95 -33.93
C LEU A 412 -4.15 22.09 -34.77
N VAL A 413 -3.35 23.12 -35.05
CA VAL A 413 -3.70 24.20 -36.00
C VAL A 413 -3.78 23.68 -37.43
N PHE A 414 -2.90 22.74 -37.81
CA PHE A 414 -2.95 22.12 -39.14
C PHE A 414 -4.19 21.24 -39.35
N VAL A 415 -4.64 20.52 -38.32
CA VAL A 415 -5.85 19.69 -38.41
C VAL A 415 -7.09 20.58 -38.53
N VAL A 416 -7.20 21.65 -37.74
CA VAL A 416 -8.35 22.58 -37.82
C VAL A 416 -8.35 23.37 -39.13
N ALA A 417 -7.19 23.77 -39.65
CA ALA A 417 -7.08 24.45 -40.95
C ALA A 417 -7.43 23.54 -42.14
N LEU A 418 -7.12 22.24 -42.07
CA LEU A 418 -7.51 21.26 -43.09
C LEU A 418 -9.03 21.01 -43.07
N PHE A 419 -9.67 21.07 -41.89
CA PHE A 419 -11.13 20.97 -41.75
C PHE A 419 -11.86 22.19 -42.36
N ALA A 420 -11.30 23.39 -42.26
CA ALA A 420 -11.90 24.60 -42.85
C ALA A 420 -11.83 24.63 -44.39
N LEU A 421 -10.86 23.93 -45.01
CA LEU A 421 -10.70 23.89 -46.47
C LEU A 421 -11.54 22.80 -47.16
N ILE A 422 -12.10 21.84 -46.40
CA ILE A 422 -12.91 20.73 -46.92
C ILE A 422 -14.42 21.02 -46.79
N LEU A 423 -14.79 22.02 -45.98
CA LEU A 423 -16.18 22.41 -45.70
C LEU A 423 -16.65 23.69 -46.45
N PHE A 424 -15.80 24.30 -47.29
CA PHE A 424 -16.18 25.37 -48.22
C PHE A 424 -15.93 24.97 -49.67
#